data_AF-A0A4V1YK82-F1
#
_entry.id   AF-A0A4V1YK82-F1
#
_cell.length_a   1.000
_cell.length_b   1.000
_cell.length_c   1.000
_cell.angle_alpha   90.00
_cell.angle_beta   90.00
_cell.angle_gamma   90.00
#
_symmetry.space_group_name_H-M   'P 1'
#
loop_
_entity.id
_entity.type
_entity.pdbx_description
1 polymer ?
#
loop_
_entity_poly.entity_id
_entity_poly.type
_entity_poly.pdbx_seq_one_letter_code
_entity_poly.pdbx_strand_id
1 'polypeptide(L)'
;MILAEAVSGEEGAEILDRLVELKPEKGMVSPYMNHHFVEALLMCGKKDQAMEYMKYYWGGMISHGADTFWELYNPENPAESPYGSSIVNSYCHAWSCTPTYLLRKYFN
;
A
#
# COMPACT_ATOMS: atom_id res chain seq x y z
N MET A 1 -1.86 -14.95 5.66
CA MET A 1 -2.36 -15.31 7.00
C MET A 1 -3.54 -14.43 7.38
N ILE A 2 -3.35 -13.12 7.50
CA ILE A 2 -4.40 -12.17 7.92
C ILE A 2 -5.58 -12.12 6.95
N LEU A 3 -5.35 -11.78 5.68
CA LEU A 3 -6.43 -11.69 4.66
C LEU A 3 -7.10 -13.04 4.37
N ALA A 4 -6.43 -14.14 4.69
CA ALA A 4 -6.98 -15.49 4.57
C ALA A 4 -7.67 -15.96 5.86
N GLU A 5 -7.74 -15.09 6.89
CA GLU A 5 -8.33 -15.36 8.19
C GLU A 5 -7.78 -16.63 8.88
N ALA A 6 -6.51 -16.95 8.60
CA ALA A 6 -5.82 -18.10 9.19
C ALA A 6 -5.31 -17.82 10.62
N VAL A 7 -5.41 -16.56 11.08
CA VAL A 7 -5.02 -16.08 12.40
C VAL A 7 -6.08 -15.11 12.92
N SER A 8 -6.14 -14.94 14.25
CA SER A 8 -7.02 -13.96 14.88
C SER A 8 -6.63 -12.50 14.51
N GLY A 9 -7.54 -11.56 14.74
CA GLY A 9 -7.26 -10.14 14.53
C GLY A 9 -6.11 -9.62 15.40
N GLU A 10 -5.98 -10.12 16.64
CA GLU A 10 -4.90 -9.77 17.59
C GLU A 10 -3.55 -10.31 17.12
N GLU A 11 -3.46 -11.61 16.78
CA GLU A 11 -2.24 -12.20 16.22
C GLU A 11 -1.85 -11.52 14.90
N GLY A 12 -2.84 -11.19 14.05
CA GLY A 12 -2.62 -10.45 12.81
C GLY A 12 -2.06 -9.05 13.05
N ALA A 13 -2.56 -8.34 14.08
CA ALA A 13 -2.06 -7.04 14.48
C ALA A 13 -0.58 -7.12 14.90
N GLU A 14 -0.20 -8.10 15.72
CA GLU A 14 1.19 -8.33 16.14
C GLU A 14 2.10 -8.65 14.95
N ILE A 15 1.63 -9.48 14.01
CA ILE A 15 2.38 -9.79 12.77
C ILE A 15 2.63 -8.51 11.96
N LEU A 16 1.65 -7.61 11.83
CA LEU A 16 1.81 -6.36 11.09
C LEU A 16 2.78 -5.40 11.78
N ASP A 17 2.74 -5.30 13.10
CA ASP A 17 3.70 -4.47 13.85
C ASP A 17 5.11 -5.00 13.67
N ARG A 18 5.28 -6.32 13.76
CA ARG A 18 6.58 -6.96 13.54
C ARG A 18 7.09 -6.76 12.12
N LEU A 19 6.22 -6.82 11.11
CA LEU A 19 6.59 -6.57 9.72
C LEU A 19 7.13 -5.15 9.53
N VAL A 20 6.49 -4.15 10.14
CA VAL A 20 6.92 -2.74 10.07
C VAL A 20 8.26 -2.53 10.76
N GLU A 21 8.49 -3.16 11.91
CA GLU A 21 9.76 -3.12 12.62
C GLU A 21 10.90 -3.77 11.82
N LEU A 22 10.62 -4.93 11.22
CA LEU A 22 11.63 -5.73 10.53
C LEU A 22 12.14 -5.08 9.25
N LYS A 23 11.33 -4.23 8.58
CA LYS A 23 11.65 -3.60 7.30
C LYS A 23 12.30 -4.60 6.32
N PRO A 24 11.55 -5.59 5.85
CA PRO A 24 12.11 -6.68 5.06
C PRO A 24 12.85 -6.13 3.83
N GLU A 25 13.99 -6.77 3.50
CA GLU A 25 14.82 -6.42 2.34
C GLU A 25 14.00 -6.33 1.04
N LYS A 26 12.99 -7.19 0.90
CA LYS A 26 12.04 -7.19 -0.20
C LYS A 26 10.83 -6.34 0.16
N GLY A 27 10.91 -5.04 -0.13
CA GLY A 27 9.83 -4.08 0.08
C GLY A 27 8.67 -4.19 -0.92
N MET A 28 7.61 -3.44 -0.65
CA MET A 28 6.42 -3.36 -1.51
C MET A 28 6.48 -2.10 -2.38
N VAL A 29 6.58 -2.28 -3.70
CA VAL A 29 6.83 -1.16 -4.63
C VAL A 29 5.63 -0.82 -5.52
N SER A 30 4.57 -1.62 -5.50
CA SER A 30 3.36 -1.37 -6.29
C SER A 30 2.19 -0.99 -5.38
N PRO A 31 1.31 -0.07 -5.82
CA PRO A 31 0.05 0.19 -5.12
C PRO A 31 -0.85 -1.05 -5.01
N TYR A 32 -0.70 -2.02 -5.92
CA TYR A 32 -1.36 -3.31 -5.83
C TYR A 32 -1.02 -4.06 -4.54
N MET A 33 0.26 -4.21 -4.19
CA MET A 33 0.64 -4.90 -2.95
C MET A 33 0.33 -4.03 -1.71
N ASN A 34 0.54 -2.71 -1.82
CA ASN A 34 0.23 -1.77 -0.75
C ASN A 34 -1.27 -1.73 -0.41
N HIS A 35 -2.16 -1.97 -1.38
CA HIS A 35 -3.59 -2.17 -1.13
C HIS A 35 -3.86 -3.29 -0.13
N HIS A 36 -3.24 -4.46 -0.33
CA HIS A 36 -3.42 -5.63 0.53
C HIS A 36 -2.82 -5.41 1.92
N PHE A 37 -1.71 -4.67 2.01
CA PHE A 37 -1.14 -4.27 3.30
C PHE A 37 -2.10 -3.37 4.10
N VAL A 38 -2.67 -2.36 3.45
CA VAL A 38 -3.67 -1.49 4.09
C VAL A 38 -4.94 -2.25 4.45
N GLU A 39 -5.43 -3.15 3.60
CA GLU A 39 -6.61 -3.98 3.92
C GLU A 39 -6.34 -4.90 5.12
N ALA A 40 -5.13 -5.46 5.24
CA ALA A 40 -4.74 -6.26 6.39
C ALA A 40 -4.72 -5.43 7.69
N LEU A 41 -4.17 -4.20 7.65
CA LEU A 41 -4.25 -3.27 8.78
C LEU A 41 -5.70 -3.02 9.20
N LEU A 42 -6.59 -2.78 8.23
CA LEU A 42 -8.01 -2.52 8.48
C LEU A 42 -8.74 -3.73 9.08
N MET A 43 -8.47 -4.94 8.59
CA MET A 43 -9.03 -6.19 9.14
C MET A 43 -8.56 -6.46 10.57
N CYS A 44 -7.35 -6.01 10.92
CA CYS A 44 -6.79 -6.09 12.27
C CYS A 44 -7.16 -4.89 13.18
N GLY A 45 -8.10 -4.03 12.78
CA GLY A 45 -8.54 -2.89 13.59
C GLY A 45 -7.57 -1.71 13.65
N LYS A 46 -6.46 -1.73 12.90
CA LYS A 46 -5.42 -0.70 12.88
C LYS A 46 -5.78 0.46 11.94
N LYS A 47 -6.97 1.07 12.16
CA LYS A 47 -7.52 2.12 11.28
C LYS A 47 -6.64 3.37 11.17
N ASP A 48 -6.06 3.84 12.27
CA ASP A 48 -5.20 5.04 12.26
C ASP A 48 -3.92 4.79 11.46
N GLN A 49 -3.25 3.67 11.71
CA GLN A 49 -2.07 3.26 10.96
C GLN A 49 -2.36 3.06 9.47
N ALA A 50 -3.51 2.47 9.12
CA ALA A 50 -3.96 2.35 7.74
C ALA A 50 -4.15 3.73 7.08
N MET A 51 -4.77 4.68 7.78
CA MET A 51 -4.98 6.04 7.29
C MET A 51 -3.66 6.79 7.09
N GLU A 52 -2.74 6.72 8.07
CA GLU A 52 -1.41 7.32 7.98
C GLU A 52 -0.61 6.72 6.82
N TYR A 53 -0.65 5.40 6.66
CA TYR A 53 0.03 4.73 5.56
C TYR A 53 -0.53 5.12 4.20
N MET A 54 -1.86 5.24 4.07
CA MET A 54 -2.47 5.72 2.82
C MET A 54 -2.03 7.14 2.48
N LYS A 55 -2.00 8.04 3.46
CA LYS A 55 -1.51 9.42 3.30
C LYS A 55 -0.04 9.46 2.91
N TYR A 56 0.79 8.62 3.52
CA TYR A 56 2.20 8.49 3.16
C TYR A 56 2.37 8.01 1.71
N TYR A 57 1.79 6.87 1.36
CA TYR A 57 2.09 6.19 0.10
C TYR A 57 1.37 6.84 -1.10
N TRP A 58 0.04 7.01 -1.03
CA TRP A 58 -0.70 7.65 -2.13
C TRP A 58 -0.58 9.18 -2.11
N GLY A 59 -0.49 9.78 -0.93
CA GLY A 59 -0.18 11.21 -0.82
C GLY A 59 1.24 11.53 -1.29
N GLY A 60 2.16 10.57 -1.23
CA GLY A 60 3.46 10.63 -1.88
C GLY A 60 3.35 10.85 -3.40
N MET A 61 2.57 10.02 -4.10
CA MET A 61 2.31 10.22 -5.54
C MET A 61 1.72 11.61 -5.83
N ILE A 62 0.72 12.04 -5.05
CA ILE A 62 0.08 13.36 -5.20
C ILE A 62 1.11 14.48 -5.02
N SER A 63 1.97 14.37 -4.00
CA SER A 63 3.03 15.36 -3.72
C SER A 63 4.07 15.44 -4.84
N HIS A 64 4.26 14.37 -5.60
CA HIS A 64 5.09 14.33 -6.80
C HIS A 64 4.37 14.77 -8.07
N GLY A 65 3.15 15.33 -7.97
CA GLY A 65 2.41 15.89 -9.10
C GLY A 65 1.61 14.85 -9.91
N ALA A 66 1.25 13.72 -9.32
CA ALA A 66 0.40 12.73 -9.98
C ALA A 66 -1.04 13.24 -10.16
N ASP A 67 -1.50 13.36 -11.41
CA ASP A 67 -2.92 13.56 -11.74
C ASP A 67 -3.74 12.24 -11.67
N THR A 68 -3.06 11.11 -11.85
CA THR A 68 -3.61 9.75 -11.76
C THR A 68 -2.63 8.84 -11.01
N PHE A 69 -3.11 7.78 -10.37
CA PHE A 69 -2.23 6.86 -9.64
C PHE A 69 -1.45 5.93 -10.56
N TRP A 70 -0.16 5.75 -10.25
CA TRP A 70 0.82 5.07 -11.09
C TRP A 70 0.84 3.57 -10.86
N GLU A 71 1.26 2.80 -11.87
CA GLU A 71 1.39 1.35 -11.80
C GLU A 71 2.38 0.88 -10.74
N LEU A 72 3.51 1.58 -10.65
CA LEU A 72 4.60 1.34 -9.72
C LEU A 72 4.98 2.65 -9.06
N TYR A 73 5.14 2.62 -7.74
CA TYR A 73 5.63 3.76 -6.97
C TYR A 73 6.52 3.26 -5.83
N ASN A 74 7.83 3.47 -5.98
CA ASN A 74 8.79 3.32 -4.90
C ASN A 74 9.30 4.72 -4.48
N PRO A 75 8.93 5.22 -3.28
CA PRO A 75 9.42 6.50 -2.76
C PRO A 75 10.95 6.59 -2.65
N GLU A 76 11.64 5.46 -2.44
CA GLU A 76 13.09 5.41 -2.28
C GLU A 76 13.84 5.30 -3.62
N ASN A 77 13.17 4.82 -4.66
CA ASN A 77 13.73 4.69 -6.01
C ASN A 77 12.70 5.04 -7.10
N PRO A 78 12.54 6.33 -7.44
CA PRO A 78 11.57 6.77 -8.44
C PRO A 78 11.82 6.24 -9.87
N ALA A 79 13.02 5.72 -10.15
CA ALA A 79 13.38 5.15 -11.45
C ALA A 79 13.08 3.64 -11.55
N GLU A 80 12.54 3.03 -10.49
CA GLU A 80 12.27 1.60 -10.47
C GLU A 80 11.26 1.19 -11.57
N SER A 81 11.60 0.11 -12.26
CA SER A 81 10.77 -0.45 -13.32
C SER A 81 11.08 -1.94 -13.51
N PRO A 82 10.06 -2.79 -13.59
CA PRO A 82 10.24 -4.19 -13.97
C PRO A 82 10.51 -4.35 -15.48
N TYR A 83 10.41 -3.27 -16.26
CA TYR A 83 10.51 -3.27 -17.72
C TYR A 83 11.85 -2.70 -18.23
N GLY A 84 12.78 -2.38 -17.30
CA GLY A 84 14.10 -1.82 -17.61
C GLY A 84 14.14 -0.31 -17.76
N SER A 85 13.00 0.40 -17.75
CA SER A 85 12.94 1.86 -17.71
C SER A 85 11.61 2.37 -17.16
N SER A 86 11.64 3.34 -16.25
CA SER A 86 10.43 3.97 -15.72
C SER A 86 9.59 4.68 -16.79
N ILE A 87 10.18 5.06 -17.92
CA ILE A 87 9.48 5.70 -19.05
C ILE A 87 8.34 4.81 -19.60
N VAL A 88 8.48 3.49 -19.49
CA VAL A 88 7.47 2.53 -19.98
C VAL A 88 6.54 2.02 -18.88
N ASN A 89 6.67 2.48 -17.64
CA ASN A 89 5.67 2.21 -16.61
C ASN A 89 4.37 2.95 -16.96
N SER A 90 3.22 2.40 -16.58
CA SER A 90 1.96 3.14 -16.68
C SER A 90 1.84 4.16 -15.55
N TYR A 91 1.54 5.41 -15.90
CA TYR A 91 1.25 6.49 -14.94
C TYR A 91 -0.26 6.69 -14.70
N CYS A 92 -1.09 5.78 -15.20
CA CYS A 92 -2.52 5.74 -14.94
C CYS A 92 -2.96 4.27 -14.89
N HIS A 93 -2.93 3.67 -13.70
CA HIS A 93 -3.16 2.24 -13.55
C HIS A 93 -4.26 1.96 -12.51
N ALA A 94 -5.30 1.24 -12.93
CA ALA A 94 -6.52 1.07 -12.15
C ALA A 94 -6.30 0.33 -10.82
N TRP A 95 -5.34 -0.59 -10.75
CA TRP A 95 -5.03 -1.30 -9.50
C TRP A 95 -4.53 -0.36 -8.37
N SER A 96 -4.22 0.90 -8.70
CA SER A 96 -3.67 1.89 -7.79
C SER A 96 -4.71 2.84 -7.23
N CYS A 97 -5.96 2.78 -7.72
CA CYS A 97 -7.03 3.64 -7.24
C CYS A 97 -7.79 3.07 -6.01
N THR A 98 -7.26 2.02 -5.39
CA THR A 98 -7.86 1.31 -4.25
C THR A 98 -8.17 2.15 -3.00
N PRO A 99 -7.55 3.33 -2.73
CA PRO A 99 -8.05 4.22 -1.69
C PRO A 99 -9.53 4.60 -1.86
N THR A 100 -10.05 4.65 -3.10
CA THR A 100 -11.48 4.89 -3.35
C THR A 100 -12.36 3.82 -2.68
N TYR A 101 -11.93 2.55 -2.75
CA TYR A 101 -12.63 1.42 -2.15
C TYR A 101 -12.41 1.39 -0.63
N LEU A 102 -11.16 1.48 -0.19
CA LEU A 102 -10.79 1.36 1.23
C LEU A 102 -11.45 2.44 2.09
N LEU A 103 -11.45 3.70 1.63
CA LEU A 103 -12.09 4.81 2.33
C LEU A 103 -13.60 4.61 2.44
N ARG A 104 -14.26 4.24 1.33
CA ARG A 104 -15.72 4.07 1.30
C ARG A 104 -16.22 2.86 2.08
N LYS A 105 -15.41 1.79 2.16
CA LYS A 105 -15.79 0.55 2.85
C LYS A 105 -15.51 0.59 4.35
N TYR A 106 -14.40 1.22 4.78
CA TYR A 106 -13.92 1.10 6.17
C TYR A 106 -14.01 2.40 7.00
N PHE A 107 -14.23 3.56 6.37
CA PHE A 107 -14.22 4.87 7.04
C PHE A 107 -15.51 5.69 6.84
N ASN A 108 -16.54 5.08 6.26
CA ASN A 108 -17.90 5.66 6.23
C ASN A 108 -18.71 5.22 7.46
#